data_AF-A0A956CH57-F1
#
_entry.id   AF-A0A956CH57-F1
#
_cell.length_a   1.000
_cell.length_b   1.000
_cell.length_c   1.000
_cell.angle_alpha   90.00
_cell.angle_beta   90.00
_cell.angle_gamma   90.00
#
_symmetry.space_group_name_H-M   'P 1'
#
loop_
_entity.id
_entity.type
_entity.pdbx_description
1 polymer ?
#
loop_
_entity_poly.entity_id
_entity_poly.type
_entity_poly.pdbx_seq_one_letter_code
_entity_poly.pdbx_strand_id
1 'polypeptide(L)'
;MSFGERVARPRPVRLDAAVGCTHCGATVELAGPVREARCNACQTNVEIPPLAWAKLLREIDELSFQVGEGQGSGVRVDAEGVQLACAWVLSEPLCRQCDTPVPQIEPGESGQVFCQKCGAPMPTMPAPSWLRMMTHTAQQVYGAELTFDAAALDRKARRFWIVLQGTPNVTNARREASMKLDVEEAFRNRTPKKSSPLFWIFIVLVLGSAAYLMVTTGQRTQHNVKHILDTE
;
A
#
# COMPACT_ATOMS: atom_id res chain seq x y z
N MET A 1 -12.58 29.29 -4.45
CA MET A 1 -12.07 28.37 -3.41
C MET A 1 -10.68 27.92 -3.82
N SER A 2 -9.65 28.52 -3.24
CA SER A 2 -8.25 28.15 -3.48
C SER A 2 -7.98 26.83 -2.76
N PHE A 3 -7.71 25.77 -3.52
CA PHE A 3 -7.14 24.56 -2.96
C PHE A 3 -5.72 24.91 -2.52
N GLY A 4 -5.56 25.28 -1.24
CA GLY A 4 -4.25 25.50 -0.64
C GLY A 4 -3.40 24.27 -0.87
N GLU A 5 -2.31 24.44 -1.59
CA GLU A 5 -1.33 23.41 -1.88
C GLU A 5 -0.81 22.87 -0.53
N ARG A 6 -1.33 21.72 -0.12
CA ARG A 6 -0.85 21.05 1.09
C ARG A 6 0.53 20.53 0.74
N VAL A 7 1.56 21.27 1.14
CA VAL A 7 2.94 20.80 1.10
C VAL A 7 2.96 19.48 1.85
N ALA A 8 3.31 18.41 1.12
CA ALA A 8 3.38 17.08 1.69
C ALA A 8 4.40 17.11 2.84
N ARG A 9 3.96 16.74 4.05
CA ARG A 9 4.84 16.71 5.21
C ARG A 9 5.77 15.51 5.08
N PRO A 10 7.08 15.66 5.34
CA PRO A 10 7.98 14.53 5.44
C PRO A 10 7.46 13.52 6.46
N ARG A 11 7.45 12.24 6.10
CA ARG A 11 6.93 11.14 6.90
C ARG A 11 8.01 10.11 7.11
N PRO A 12 8.58 10.03 8.32
CA PRO A 12 9.50 8.95 8.67
C PRO A 12 8.73 7.63 8.74
N VAL A 13 9.25 6.62 8.06
CA VAL A 13 8.70 5.25 8.06
C VAL A 13 9.78 4.31 8.57
N ARG A 14 9.47 3.54 9.63
CA ARG A 14 10.32 2.45 10.10
C ARG A 14 10.20 1.27 9.15
N LEU A 15 11.33 0.70 8.77
CA LEU A 15 11.42 -0.44 7.86
C LEU A 15 12.13 -1.61 8.55
N ASP A 16 11.51 -2.78 8.43
CA ASP A 16 12.02 -4.08 8.85
C ASP A 16 12.09 -4.97 7.59
N ALA A 17 13.19 -4.84 6.82
CA ALA A 17 13.34 -5.43 5.49
C ALA A 17 14.15 -6.73 5.49
N ALA A 18 13.80 -7.66 4.61
CA ALA A 18 14.47 -8.96 4.46
C ALA A 18 14.37 -9.52 3.04
N VAL A 19 15.37 -10.31 2.64
CA VAL A 19 15.47 -10.98 1.34
C VAL A 19 15.75 -12.48 1.53
N GLY A 20 15.33 -13.32 0.58
CA GLY A 20 15.71 -14.74 0.57
C GLY A 20 17.11 -14.94 0.00
N CYS A 21 17.97 -15.71 0.67
CA CYS A 21 19.27 -16.11 0.13
C CYS A 21 19.07 -17.11 -1.03
N THR A 22 19.56 -16.75 -2.22
CA THR A 22 19.46 -17.60 -3.43
C THR A 22 20.28 -18.89 -3.33
N HIS A 23 21.29 -18.94 -2.45
CA HIS A 23 22.15 -20.11 -2.29
C HIS A 23 21.58 -21.17 -1.33
N CYS A 24 21.04 -20.77 -0.18
CA CYS A 24 20.60 -21.70 0.87
C CYS A 24 19.13 -21.57 1.27
N GLY A 25 18.40 -20.59 0.71
CA GLY A 25 17.00 -20.32 1.03
C GLY A 25 16.76 -19.60 2.35
N ALA A 26 17.79 -19.38 3.18
CA ALA A 26 17.64 -18.68 4.45
C ALA A 26 17.26 -17.20 4.26
N THR A 27 16.46 -16.66 5.18
CA THR A 27 16.13 -15.23 5.22
C THR A 27 17.33 -14.40 5.66
N VAL A 28 17.61 -13.32 4.93
CA VAL A 28 18.66 -12.34 5.20
C VAL A 28 18.00 -11.01 5.54
N GLU A 29 18.08 -10.59 6.80
CA GLU A 29 17.56 -9.30 7.24
C GLU A 29 18.52 -8.16 6.82
N LEU A 30 17.95 -7.00 6.52
CA LEU A 30 18.67 -5.84 5.98
C LEU A 30 18.67 -4.70 6.99
N ALA A 31 19.85 -4.11 7.24
CA ALA A 31 20.01 -2.96 8.13
C ALA A 31 19.99 -1.61 7.41
N GLY A 32 19.39 -1.53 6.22
CA GLY A 32 19.31 -0.31 5.44
C GLY A 32 19.05 -0.57 3.96
N PRO A 33 18.94 0.50 3.15
CA PRO A 33 18.90 0.41 1.70
C PRO A 33 20.28 0.06 1.16
N VAL A 34 20.68 -1.21 1.30
CA VAL A 34 21.95 -1.75 0.79
C VAL A 34 21.74 -2.48 -0.53
N ARG A 35 22.79 -2.56 -1.35
CA ARG A 35 22.79 -3.32 -2.62
C ARG A 35 23.31 -4.74 -2.47
N GLU A 36 23.89 -5.05 -1.33
CA GLU A 36 24.49 -6.34 -1.03
C GLU A 36 24.34 -6.60 0.48
N ALA A 37 24.01 -7.83 0.83
CA ALA A 37 23.96 -8.30 2.21
C ALA A 37 24.57 -9.69 2.31
N ARG A 38 25.17 -10.04 3.44
CA ARG A 38 25.74 -11.39 3.62
C ARG A 38 24.74 -12.29 4.33
N CYS A 39 24.55 -13.50 3.81
CA CYS A 39 23.70 -14.48 4.47
C CYS A 39 24.37 -15.02 5.74
N ASN A 40 23.72 -14.88 6.90
CA ASN A 40 24.27 -15.41 8.16
C ASN A 40 24.40 -16.93 8.19
N ALA A 41 23.58 -17.66 7.40
CA ALA A 41 23.57 -19.12 7.37
C ALA A 41 24.71 -19.71 6.53
N CYS A 42 24.86 -19.27 5.28
CA CYS A 42 25.85 -19.83 4.34
C CYS A 42 27.02 -18.90 4.03
N GLN A 43 27.02 -17.68 4.58
CA GLN A 43 28.04 -16.64 4.38
C GLN A 43 28.19 -16.12 2.94
N THR A 44 27.32 -16.54 2.02
CA THR A 44 27.24 -16.04 0.64
C THR A 44 26.68 -14.63 0.60
N ASN A 45 27.23 -13.79 -0.27
CA ASN A 45 26.69 -12.46 -0.54
C ASN A 45 25.43 -12.57 -1.40
N VAL A 46 24.40 -11.82 -1.00
CA VAL A 46 23.11 -11.71 -1.68
C VAL A 46 23.04 -10.31 -2.27
N GLU A 47 23.02 -10.22 -3.59
CA GLU A 47 22.81 -8.97 -4.31
C GLU A 47 21.33 -8.58 -4.23
N ILE A 48 21.09 -7.29 -3.97
CA ILE A 48 19.75 -6.72 -3.84
C ILE A 48 19.59 -5.68 -4.96
N PRO A 49 18.80 -5.99 -6.01
CA PRO A 49 18.61 -5.10 -7.13
C PRO A 49 18.08 -3.73 -6.68
N PRO A 50 18.65 -2.61 -7.17
CA PRO A 50 18.13 -1.28 -6.88
C PRO A 50 16.62 -1.15 -7.20
N LEU A 51 16.16 -1.82 -8.27
CA LEU A 51 14.76 -1.84 -8.66
C LEU A 51 13.84 -2.46 -7.59
N ALA A 52 14.32 -3.44 -6.81
CA ALA A 52 13.55 -4.04 -5.71
C ALA A 52 13.24 -2.97 -4.65
N TRP A 53 14.25 -2.20 -4.21
CA TRP A 53 14.06 -1.08 -3.29
C TRP A 53 13.11 -0.02 -3.84
N ALA A 54 13.26 0.35 -5.11
CA ALA A 54 12.42 1.38 -5.74
C ALA A 54 10.95 0.96 -5.86
N LYS A 55 10.67 -0.32 -6.11
CA LYS A 55 9.30 -0.87 -6.07
C LYS A 55 8.76 -0.85 -4.63
N LEU A 56 9.55 -1.37 -3.69
CA LEU A 56 9.16 -1.44 -2.27
C LEU A 56 8.80 -0.06 -1.72
N LEU A 57 9.69 0.93 -1.86
CA LEU A 57 9.46 2.26 -1.29
C LEU A 57 8.32 3.00 -1.95
N ARG A 58 8.05 2.77 -3.23
CA ARG A 58 6.89 3.35 -3.92
C ARG A 58 5.58 2.82 -3.35
N GLU A 59 5.48 1.50 -3.15
CA GLU A 59 4.31 0.90 -2.54
C GLU A 59 4.11 1.39 -1.10
N ILE A 60 5.19 1.50 -0.32
CA ILE A 60 5.14 2.05 1.04
C ILE A 60 4.72 3.52 1.02
N ASP A 61 5.25 4.34 0.11
CA ASP A 61 4.89 5.76 0.00
C ASP A 61 3.39 5.92 -0.30
N GLU A 62 2.86 5.16 -1.25
CA GLU A 62 1.43 5.14 -1.60
C GLU A 62 0.55 4.68 -0.42
N LEU A 63 0.91 3.60 0.25
CA LEU A 63 0.15 3.04 1.37
C LEU A 63 0.24 3.91 2.62
N SER A 64 1.35 4.60 2.84
CA SER A 64 1.55 5.44 4.03
C SER A 64 0.57 6.62 4.11
N PHE A 65 -0.07 7.00 3.00
CA PHE A 65 -1.14 8.01 2.98
C PHE A 65 -2.48 7.49 3.50
N GLN A 66 -2.64 6.18 3.59
CA GLN A 66 -3.91 5.54 3.97
C GLN A 66 -3.92 5.12 5.43
N VAL A 67 -2.78 5.22 6.12
CA VAL A 67 -2.61 4.78 7.51
C VAL A 67 -2.26 5.96 8.42
N GLY A 68 -2.65 5.87 9.69
CA GLY A 68 -2.28 6.81 10.73
C GLY A 68 -0.90 6.54 11.33
N GLU A 69 -0.46 7.43 12.22
CA GLU A 69 0.77 7.26 12.99
C GLU A 69 0.70 5.99 13.86
N GLY A 70 1.81 5.27 13.96
CA GLY A 70 1.91 3.99 14.66
C GLY A 70 1.28 2.81 13.91
N GLN A 71 0.63 3.04 12.76
CA GLN A 71 0.09 1.98 11.91
C GLN A 71 1.07 1.59 10.81
N GLY A 72 0.91 0.38 10.29
CA GLY A 72 1.86 -0.24 9.38
C GLY A 72 1.29 -1.44 8.65
N SER A 73 2.03 -1.96 7.68
CA SER A 73 1.66 -3.15 6.92
C SER A 73 2.89 -3.93 6.46
N GLY A 74 2.67 -5.10 5.87
CA GLY A 74 3.69 -5.87 5.18
C GLY A 74 3.60 -5.66 3.67
N VAL A 75 4.74 -5.49 3.01
CA VAL A 75 4.87 -5.41 1.56
C VAL A 75 5.85 -6.46 1.07
N ARG A 76 5.59 -7.07 -0.08
CA ARG A 76 6.51 -7.97 -0.77
C ARG A 76 6.58 -7.56 -2.22
N VAL A 77 7.79 -7.36 -2.72
CA VAL A 77 8.04 -7.04 -4.12
C VAL A 77 9.01 -8.04 -4.73
N ASP A 78 8.84 -8.30 -6.01
CA ASP A 78 9.78 -9.09 -6.82
C ASP A 78 10.44 -8.17 -7.86
N ALA A 79 11.76 -8.23 -7.95
CA ALA A 79 12.51 -7.61 -9.02
C ALA A 79 13.74 -8.45 -9.36
N GLU A 80 13.92 -8.75 -10.66
CA GLU A 80 15.09 -9.45 -11.17
C GLU A 80 15.33 -10.81 -10.48
N GLY A 81 14.25 -11.51 -10.13
CA GLY A 81 14.31 -12.81 -9.46
C GLY A 81 14.64 -12.74 -7.96
N VAL A 82 14.67 -11.53 -7.38
CA VAL A 82 14.87 -11.30 -5.95
C VAL A 82 13.57 -10.85 -5.31
N GLN A 83 13.10 -11.61 -4.33
CA GLN A 83 11.94 -11.25 -3.51
C GLN A 83 12.38 -10.48 -2.26
N LEU A 84 12.00 -9.20 -2.20
CA LEU A 84 12.24 -8.32 -1.06
C LEU A 84 10.94 -8.17 -0.26
N ALA A 85 10.97 -8.56 1.01
CA ALA A 85 9.86 -8.43 1.94
C ALA A 85 10.18 -7.33 2.96
N CYS A 86 9.18 -6.55 3.36
CA CYS A 86 9.34 -5.52 4.38
C CYS A 86 8.08 -5.41 5.23
N ALA A 87 8.23 -5.44 6.56
CA ALA A 87 7.24 -4.84 7.44
C ALA A 87 7.59 -3.36 7.62
N TRP A 88 6.58 -2.49 7.65
CA TRP A 88 6.79 -1.06 7.82
C TRP A 88 5.78 -0.45 8.78
N VAL A 89 6.15 0.64 9.43
CA VAL A 89 5.29 1.40 10.37
C VAL A 89 5.56 2.89 10.20
N LEU A 90 4.52 3.72 10.16
CA LEU A 90 4.66 5.18 10.22
C LEU A 90 5.04 5.60 11.64
N SER A 91 6.29 6.00 11.87
CA SER A 91 6.76 6.41 13.19
C SER A 91 8.02 7.25 13.11
N GLU A 92 8.20 8.15 14.08
CA GLU A 92 9.44 8.92 14.22
C GLU A 92 10.65 7.99 14.43
N PRO A 93 11.86 8.43 14.05
CA PRO A 93 13.08 7.68 14.33
C PRO A 93 13.27 7.53 15.85
N LEU A 94 13.41 6.27 16.30
CA LEU A 94 13.57 5.95 17.71
C LEU A 94 15.01 5.53 18.00
N CYS A 95 15.52 5.90 19.18
CA CYS A 95 16.81 5.44 19.65
C CYS A 95 16.84 3.91 19.75
N ARG A 96 17.83 3.27 19.12
CA ARG A 96 17.99 1.80 19.16
C ARG A 96 18.17 1.25 20.59
N GLN A 97 18.72 2.03 21.51
CA GLN A 97 18.99 1.58 22.88
C GLN A 97 17.76 1.69 23.80
N CYS A 98 17.10 2.86 23.85
CA CYS A 98 16.03 3.15 24.81
C CYS A 98 14.66 3.49 24.19
N ASP A 99 14.50 3.32 22.88
CA ASP A 99 13.28 3.53 22.09
C ASP A 99 12.64 4.93 22.23
N THR A 100 13.42 5.92 22.69
CA THR A 100 12.99 7.32 22.78
C THR A 100 13.17 8.00 21.43
N PRO A 101 12.21 8.84 20.97
CA PRO A 101 12.37 9.62 19.75
C PRO A 101 13.69 10.38 19.74
N VAL A 102 14.36 10.38 18.59
CA VAL A 102 15.58 11.16 18.37
C VAL A 102 15.25 12.43 17.58
N PRO A 103 16.07 13.49 17.71
CA PRO A 103 15.91 14.68 16.88
C PRO A 103 15.99 14.34 15.39
N GLN A 104 15.06 14.85 14.62
CA GLN A 104 15.14 14.84 13.15
C GLN A 104 16.00 16.01 12.70
N ILE A 105 16.85 15.78 11.70
CA ILE A 105 17.70 16.79 11.08
C ILE A 105 17.15 17.18 9.71
N GLU A 106 17.65 18.30 9.17
CA GLU A 106 17.29 18.71 7.82
C GLU A 106 17.73 17.64 6.80
N PRO A 107 16.85 17.25 5.85
CA PRO A 107 17.20 16.23 4.88
C PRO A 107 18.38 16.66 4.00
N GLY A 108 19.31 15.74 3.75
CA GLY A 108 20.50 15.99 2.93
C GLY A 108 21.81 15.91 3.70
N GLU A 109 21.77 15.99 5.02
CA GLU A 109 22.96 15.98 5.87
C GLU A 109 23.37 14.56 6.28
N SER A 110 24.68 14.30 6.31
CA SER A 110 25.28 13.08 6.86
C SER A 110 25.86 13.37 8.24
N GLY A 111 25.65 12.46 9.19
CA GLY A 111 26.23 12.61 10.53
C GLY A 111 25.67 11.61 11.54
N GLN A 112 25.63 12.04 12.78
CA GLN A 112 25.06 11.28 13.89
C GLN A 112 24.10 12.17 14.66
N VAL A 113 22.94 11.63 15.00
CA VAL A 113 22.03 12.23 15.98
C VAL A 113 22.18 11.50 17.30
N PHE A 114 22.21 12.24 18.40
CA PHE A 114 22.36 11.67 19.74
C PHE A 114 21.00 11.61 20.43
N CYS A 115 20.70 10.47 21.05
CA CYS A 115 19.50 10.34 21.85
C CYS A 115 19.58 11.26 23.07
N GLN A 116 18.60 12.14 23.25
CA GLN A 116 18.54 13.07 24.37
C GLN A 116 18.35 12.40 25.74
N LYS A 117 17.91 11.13 25.77
CA LYS A 117 17.70 10.37 27.00
C LYS A 117 18.91 9.55 27.44
N CYS A 118 19.52 8.79 26.54
CA CYS A 118 20.62 7.86 26.89
C CYS A 118 21.98 8.22 26.28
N GLY A 119 22.05 9.26 25.44
CA GLY A 119 23.29 9.68 24.77
C GLY A 119 23.75 8.76 23.63
N ALA A 120 23.05 7.66 23.35
CA ALA A 120 23.44 6.73 22.29
C ALA A 120 23.43 7.43 20.91
N PRO A 121 24.49 7.27 20.11
CA PRO A 121 24.54 7.80 18.76
C PRO A 121 23.65 6.97 17.83
N MET A 122 23.04 7.63 16.85
CA MET A 122 22.36 6.99 15.74
C MET A 122 22.82 7.62 14.43
N PRO A 123 23.34 6.82 13.48
CA PRO A 123 23.80 7.35 12.21
C PRO A 123 22.62 7.90 11.41
N THR A 124 22.85 8.97 10.66
CA THR A 124 21.87 9.55 9.75
C THR A 124 22.58 10.04 8.49
N MET A 125 21.91 9.94 7.35
CA MET A 125 22.48 10.24 6.06
C MET A 125 21.39 10.52 5.03
N PRO A 126 21.67 11.28 3.96
CA PRO A 126 20.76 11.35 2.84
C PRO A 126 20.52 9.97 2.25
N ALA A 127 19.34 9.77 1.68
CA ALA A 127 19.08 8.57 0.90
C ALA A 127 20.18 8.38 -0.17
N PRO A 128 20.71 7.15 -0.36
CA PRO A 128 21.74 6.89 -1.36
C PRO A 128 21.35 7.46 -2.73
N SER A 129 22.32 8.01 -3.47
CA SER A 129 22.05 8.66 -4.76
C SER A 129 21.28 7.78 -5.74
N TRP A 130 21.65 6.49 -5.83
CA TRP A 130 20.95 5.50 -6.65
C TRP A 130 19.49 5.32 -6.25
N LEU A 131 19.18 5.41 -4.96
CA LEU A 131 17.83 5.28 -4.45
C LEU A 131 17.02 6.53 -4.75
N ARG A 132 17.61 7.72 -4.54
CA ARG A 132 16.97 9.01 -4.86
C ARG A 132 16.64 9.16 -6.34
N MET A 133 17.47 8.63 -7.23
CA MET A 133 17.19 8.64 -8.67
C MET A 133 15.93 7.86 -9.04
N MET A 134 15.63 6.76 -8.33
CA MET A 134 14.44 5.94 -8.62
C MET A 134 13.22 6.29 -7.76
N THR A 135 13.47 6.78 -6.56
CA THR A 135 12.46 7.17 -5.56
C THR A 135 12.83 8.55 -5.02
N HIS A 136 12.46 9.58 -5.78
CA HIS A 136 12.76 10.99 -5.45
C HIS A 136 12.16 11.45 -4.12
N THR A 137 11.16 10.73 -3.59
CA THR A 137 10.54 11.03 -2.30
C THR A 137 11.38 10.54 -1.11
N ALA A 138 12.33 9.63 -1.30
CA ALA A 138 13.25 9.21 -0.24
C ALA A 138 14.31 10.29 -0.01
N GLN A 139 14.30 10.92 1.17
CA GLN A 139 15.19 12.06 1.45
C GLN A 139 16.31 11.73 2.43
N GLN A 140 15.97 11.14 3.57
CA GLN A 140 16.88 10.91 4.69
C GLN A 140 16.71 9.50 5.24
N VAL A 141 17.80 8.89 5.71
CA VAL A 141 17.83 7.56 6.31
C VAL A 141 18.41 7.68 7.72
N TYR A 142 17.75 7.06 8.69
CA TYR A 142 18.20 7.04 10.09
C TYR A 142 18.45 5.61 10.57
N GLY A 143 19.53 5.43 11.32
CA GLY A 143 19.88 4.14 11.87
C GLY A 143 20.03 3.10 10.77
N ALA A 144 20.73 3.41 9.68
CA ALA A 144 21.04 2.43 8.65
C ALA A 144 22.54 2.16 8.59
N GLU A 145 22.88 0.94 8.21
CA GLU A 145 24.25 0.51 7.91
C GLU A 145 24.38 0.34 6.39
N LEU A 146 25.18 1.19 5.75
CA LEU A 146 25.40 1.10 4.29
C LEU A 146 26.43 0.05 3.91
N THR A 147 27.31 -0.30 4.83
CA THR A 147 28.29 -1.38 4.70
C THR A 147 27.81 -2.54 5.56
N PHE A 148 27.58 -3.68 4.93
CA PHE A 148 27.18 -4.87 5.67
C PHE A 148 28.34 -5.37 6.53
N ASP A 149 28.18 -5.35 7.85
CA ASP A 149 29.03 -6.08 8.78
C ASP A 149 28.18 -7.08 9.56
N ALA A 150 28.38 -8.38 9.30
CA ALA A 150 27.64 -9.45 9.94
C ALA A 150 27.72 -9.39 11.47
N ALA A 151 28.86 -8.93 12.00
CA ALA A 151 29.10 -8.83 13.44
C ALA A 151 28.36 -7.64 14.07
N ALA A 152 28.00 -6.62 13.29
CA ALA A 152 27.31 -5.43 13.76
C ALA A 152 25.77 -5.59 13.83
N LEU A 153 25.22 -6.64 13.20
CA LEU A 153 23.77 -6.89 13.11
C LEU A 153 23.14 -7.46 14.39
N ASP A 154 23.14 -6.67 15.46
CA ASP A 154 22.16 -6.78 16.55
C ASP A 154 20.72 -6.77 15.95
N ARG A 155 19.76 -7.50 16.55
CA ARG A 155 18.33 -7.36 16.23
C ARG A 155 17.88 -5.90 16.14
N LYS A 156 18.41 -5.02 16.99
CA LYS A 156 18.10 -3.58 16.98
C LYS A 156 18.76 -2.82 15.83
N ALA A 157 19.86 -3.32 15.27
CA ALA A 157 20.51 -2.76 14.09
C ALA A 157 19.72 -2.97 12.79
N ARG A 158 18.75 -3.90 12.81
CA ARG A 158 17.88 -4.23 11.67
C ARG A 158 16.76 -3.21 11.44
N ARG A 159 16.49 -2.36 12.44
CA ARG A 159 15.50 -1.28 12.36
C ARG A 159 16.17 -0.03 11.83
N PHE A 160 15.67 0.45 10.70
CA PHE A 160 16.06 1.75 10.13
C PHE A 160 14.81 2.53 9.72
N TRP A 161 14.97 3.84 9.56
CA TRP A 161 13.88 4.70 9.09
C TRP A 161 14.28 5.37 7.79
N ILE A 162 13.30 5.56 6.92
CA ILE A 162 13.42 6.42 5.73
C ILE A 162 12.37 7.51 5.81
N VAL A 163 12.80 8.76 5.61
CA VAL A 163 11.90 9.90 5.47
C VAL A 163 11.43 9.97 4.02
N LEU A 164 10.12 9.80 3.84
CA LEU A 164 9.45 9.94 2.56
C LEU A 164 8.75 11.31 2.51
N GLN A 165 9.03 12.10 1.49
CA GLN A 165 8.36 13.39 1.27
C GLN A 165 6.87 13.22 0.94
N GLY A 166 6.46 12.00 0.55
CA GLY A 166 5.20 11.79 -0.14
C GLY A 166 5.36 12.19 -1.60
N THR A 167 4.89 11.35 -2.52
CA THR A 167 4.65 11.84 -3.87
C THR A 167 3.63 12.99 -3.75
N PRO A 168 3.92 14.21 -4.24
CA PRO A 168 2.87 15.20 -4.40
C PRO A 168 1.74 14.51 -5.16
N ASN A 169 0.50 14.79 -4.76
CA ASN A 169 -0.71 13.99 -4.98
C ASN A 169 -1.15 13.86 -6.45
N VAL A 170 -0.22 13.88 -7.40
CA VAL A 170 -0.40 13.65 -8.83
C VAL A 170 -0.99 12.27 -9.07
N THR A 171 -0.72 11.28 -8.22
CA THR A 171 -1.31 9.94 -8.35
C THR A 171 -2.81 9.94 -8.08
N ASN A 172 -3.34 10.62 -7.07
CA ASN A 172 -4.80 10.69 -6.91
C ASN A 172 -5.46 11.47 -8.05
N ALA A 173 -4.89 12.59 -8.50
CA ALA A 173 -5.42 13.31 -9.65
C ALA A 173 -5.37 12.47 -10.95
N ARG A 174 -4.30 11.69 -11.17
CA ARG A 174 -4.13 10.85 -12.37
C ARG A 174 -4.90 9.54 -12.28
N ARG A 175 -5.09 8.95 -11.09
CA ARG A 175 -5.93 7.78 -10.85
C ARG A 175 -7.41 8.16 -10.93
N GLU A 176 -7.81 9.30 -10.39
CA GLU A 176 -9.16 9.86 -10.61
C GLU A 176 -9.39 10.22 -12.08
N ALA A 177 -8.40 10.81 -12.77
CA ALA A 177 -8.51 11.08 -14.21
C ALA A 177 -8.57 9.80 -15.04
N SER A 178 -7.74 8.79 -14.73
CA SER A 178 -7.74 7.49 -15.41
C SER A 178 -9.04 6.73 -15.13
N MET A 179 -9.52 6.72 -13.89
CA MET A 179 -10.78 6.07 -13.52
C MET A 179 -11.98 6.79 -14.16
N LYS A 180 -11.94 8.12 -14.29
CA LYS A 180 -12.96 8.87 -15.06
C LYS A 180 -12.92 8.50 -16.53
N LEU A 181 -11.74 8.40 -17.14
CA LEU A 181 -11.58 7.97 -18.53
C LEU A 181 -12.08 6.53 -18.74
N ASP A 182 -11.71 5.59 -17.88
CA ASP A 182 -12.15 4.19 -17.97
C ASP A 182 -13.67 4.06 -17.78
N VAL A 183 -14.26 4.82 -16.86
CA VAL A 183 -15.72 4.87 -16.66
C VAL A 183 -16.41 5.49 -17.87
N GLU A 184 -15.90 6.61 -18.38
CA GLU A 184 -16.47 7.30 -19.54
C GLU A 184 -16.35 6.46 -20.83
N GLU A 185 -15.24 5.74 -21.01
CA GLU A 185 -15.03 4.78 -22.09
C GLU A 185 -15.94 3.55 -21.93
N ALA A 186 -16.14 3.04 -20.71
CA ALA A 186 -17.10 1.98 -20.45
C ALA A 186 -18.55 2.40 -20.74
N PHE A 187 -18.91 3.66 -20.47
CA PHE A 187 -20.20 4.23 -20.86
C PHE A 187 -20.32 4.41 -22.39
N ARG A 188 -19.27 4.89 -23.05
CA ARG A 188 -19.23 5.09 -24.51
C ARG A 188 -19.32 3.77 -25.28
N ASN A 189 -18.64 2.73 -24.79
CA ASN A 189 -18.62 1.40 -25.39
C ASN A 189 -19.85 0.55 -25.03
N ARG A 190 -20.70 1.00 -24.10
CA ARG A 190 -22.09 0.52 -24.00
C ARG A 190 -22.92 1.15 -25.12
N THR A 191 -22.61 0.79 -26.37
CA THR A 191 -23.66 0.86 -27.40
C THR A 191 -24.81 0.00 -26.91
N PRO A 192 -26.07 0.48 -26.87
CA PRO A 192 -27.20 -0.35 -26.52
C PRO A 192 -27.17 -1.55 -27.47
N LYS A 193 -26.83 -2.74 -26.94
CA LYS A 193 -26.96 -4.00 -27.68
C LYS A 193 -28.40 -3.98 -28.19
N LYS A 194 -28.59 -3.93 -29.52
CA LYS A 194 -29.92 -4.01 -30.16
C LYS A 194 -30.63 -5.17 -29.47
N SER A 195 -31.55 -4.85 -28.56
CA SER A 195 -32.28 -5.84 -27.80
C SER A 195 -32.94 -6.73 -28.85
N SER A 196 -32.63 -8.02 -28.83
CA SER A 196 -33.21 -8.92 -29.81
C SER A 196 -34.74 -8.81 -29.68
N PRO A 197 -35.49 -8.89 -30.80
CA PRO A 197 -36.95 -8.81 -30.74
C PRO A 197 -37.55 -9.86 -29.79
N LEU A 198 -36.84 -10.98 -29.57
CA LEU A 198 -37.19 -12.02 -28.61
C LEU A 198 -37.18 -11.53 -27.15
N PHE A 199 -36.30 -10.59 -26.79
CA PHE A 199 -36.27 -10.03 -25.43
C PHE A 199 -37.54 -9.21 -25.13
N TRP A 200 -38.04 -8.46 -26.10
CA TRP A 200 -39.31 -7.74 -25.97
C TRP A 200 -40.51 -8.69 -25.92
N ILE A 201 -40.51 -9.75 -26.73
CA ILE A 201 -41.54 -10.80 -26.65
C ILE A 201 -41.57 -11.43 -25.26
N PHE A 202 -40.41 -11.70 -24.66
CA PHE A 202 -40.33 -12.28 -23.32
C PHE A 202 -40.87 -11.33 -22.25
N ILE A 203 -40.54 -10.04 -22.30
CA ILE A 203 -41.08 -9.03 -21.37
C ILE A 203 -42.61 -8.94 -21.51
N VAL A 204 -43.14 -8.91 -22.74
CA VAL A 204 -44.59 -8.85 -22.97
C VAL A 204 -45.28 -10.12 -22.46
N LEU A 205 -44.69 -11.30 -22.64
CA LEU A 205 -45.24 -12.57 -22.11
C LEU A 205 -45.23 -12.62 -20.59
N VAL A 206 -44.15 -12.19 -19.93
CA VAL A 206 -44.04 -12.16 -18.46
C VAL A 206 -45.00 -11.14 -17.85
N LEU A 207 -45.09 -9.93 -18.41
CA LEU A 207 -46.02 -8.91 -17.92
C LEU A 207 -47.48 -9.30 -18.21
N GLY A 208 -47.75 -9.90 -19.37
CA GLY A 208 -49.08 -10.40 -19.72
C GLY A 208 -49.54 -11.55 -18.81
N SER A 209 -48.64 -12.47 -18.45
CA SER A 209 -48.98 -13.57 -17.52
C SER A 209 -49.19 -13.08 -16.09
N ALA A 210 -48.44 -12.08 -15.61
CA ALA A 210 -48.68 -11.45 -14.32
C ALA A 210 -50.06 -10.77 -14.25
N ALA A 211 -50.44 -10.04 -15.31
CA ALA A 211 -51.77 -9.43 -15.41
C ALA A 211 -52.90 -10.49 -15.44
N TYR A 212 -52.71 -11.59 -16.17
CA TYR A 212 -53.69 -12.69 -16.22
C TYR A 212 -53.86 -13.37 -14.86
N LEU A 213 -52.78 -13.59 -14.12
CA LEU A 213 -52.85 -14.13 -12.76
C LEU A 213 -53.63 -13.20 -11.82
N MET A 214 -53.44 -11.88 -11.89
CA MET A 214 -54.22 -10.95 -11.07
C MET A 214 -55.73 -10.99 -11.38
N VAL A 215 -56.13 -11.10 -12.64
CA VAL A 215 -57.55 -11.21 -13.03
C VAL A 215 -58.19 -12.49 -12.52
N THR A 216 -57.49 -13.62 -12.63
CA THR A 216 -58.02 -14.93 -12.19
C THR A 216 -58.10 -15.07 -10.67
N THR A 217 -57.16 -14.48 -9.92
CA THR A 217 -57.25 -14.45 -8.45
C THR A 217 -58.40 -13.57 -7.94
N GLY A 218 -58.77 -12.52 -8.67
CA GLY A 218 -59.87 -11.63 -8.29
C GLY A 218 -61.27 -12.24 -8.41
N GLN A 219 -61.47 -13.25 -9.28
CA GLN A 219 -62.77 -13.94 -9.38
C GLN A 219 -62.98 -14.98 -8.27
N ARG A 220 -61.91 -15.52 -7.68
CA ARG A 220 -62.02 -16.56 -6.64
C ARG A 220 -62.45 -16.01 -5.28
N THR A 221 -62.21 -14.72 -5.02
CA THR A 221 -62.62 -14.06 -3.77
C THR A 221 -64.12 -13.70 -3.74
N GLN A 222 -64.79 -13.55 -4.88
CA GLN A 222 -66.24 -13.27 -4.88
C GLN A 222 -67.11 -14.49 -4.56
N HIS A 223 -66.62 -15.72 -4.76
CA HIS A 223 -67.42 -16.91 -4.50
C HIS A 223 -67.45 -17.34 -3.02
N ASN A 224 -66.47 -16.91 -2.21
CA ASN A 224 -66.39 -17.26 -0.78
C ASN A 224 -67.12 -16.27 0.16
N VAL A 225 -67.49 -15.07 -0.30
CA VAL A 225 -68.23 -14.11 0.53
C VAL A 225 -69.71 -14.44 0.64
N LYS A 226 -70.28 -15.19 -0.32
CA LYS A 226 -71.70 -15.59 -0.28
C LYS A 226 -72.04 -16.67 0.76
N HIS A 227 -71.07 -17.41 1.29
CA HIS A 227 -71.35 -18.47 2.26
C HIS A 227 -71.29 -18.03 3.73
N ILE A 228 -70.90 -16.79 4.02
CA ILE A 228 -70.74 -16.29 5.40
C ILE A 228 -71.97 -15.49 5.87
N LEU A 229 -72.91 -15.12 4.99
CA LEU A 229 -74.06 -14.28 5.35
C LEU A 229 -75.39 -15.02 5.58
N ASP A 230 -75.44 -16.35 5.44
CA ASP A 230 -76.66 -17.16 5.62
C ASP A 230 -76.64 -18.02 6.92
N THR A 231 -75.89 -17.61 7.95
CA THR A 231 -75.78 -18.35 9.23
C THR A 231 -76.11 -17.50 10.48
N GLU A 232 -77.08 -16.59 10.38
CA GLU A 232 -77.81 -16.03 11.52
C GLU A 232 -79.32 -16.05 11.30
#